data_AF-A0A813LJ03-F1
#
_entry.id   AF-A0A813LJ03-F1
#
_cell.length_a   1.000
_cell.length_b   1.000
_cell.length_c   1.000
_cell.angle_alpha   90.00
_cell.angle_beta   90.00
_cell.angle_gamma   90.00
#
_symmetry.space_group_name_H-M   'P 1'
#
loop_
_entity.id
_entity.type
_entity.pdbx_description
1 polymer ?
#
loop_
_entity_poly.entity_id
_entity_poly.type
_entity_poly.pdbx_seq_one_letter_code
_entity_poly.pdbx_strand_id
1 'polypeptide(L)'
;MKPAWDQLMKEFDGHASVLIADVDCTTEGKSLCDESGVQGFPTIKYGDPNDMQDYKGGRDADALSKFAKENLGPSCGPEHLDLCASDKKKQIDEFLALPILDLEGMINKKEYESAKVDKDLDELLKSLQAQYEAGTKAKDTKKEEIKESGLGLMKSVQAYRKRDKTTNAATGSGTTNNNHDKTTNAATGWMGGWLAGFLPSWVKNEL
;
A
#
# COMPACT_ATOMS: atom_id res chain seq x y z
N MET A 1 11.36 -8.20 12.79
CA MET A 1 12.64 -7.47 12.65
C MET A 1 13.39 -7.37 13.97
N LYS A 2 12.72 -7.01 15.08
CA LYS A 2 13.36 -6.76 16.38
C LYS A 2 14.47 -7.75 16.82
N PRO A 3 14.30 -9.09 16.78
CA PRO A 3 15.37 -9.99 17.21
C PRO A 3 16.68 -9.87 16.39
N ALA A 4 16.57 -9.68 15.07
CA ALA A 4 17.72 -9.47 14.21
C ALA A 4 18.39 -8.10 14.45
N TRP A 5 17.58 -7.07 14.71
CA TRP A 5 18.07 -5.74 15.05
C TRP A 5 18.80 -5.73 16.41
N ASP A 6 18.23 -6.39 17.43
CA ASP A 6 18.84 -6.53 18.75
C ASP A 6 20.18 -7.28 18.68
N GLN A 7 20.32 -8.26 17.77
CA GLN A 7 21.59 -8.94 17.51
C GLN A 7 22.60 -8.00 16.84
N LEU A 8 22.17 -7.22 15.85
CA LEU A 8 23.03 -6.25 15.15
C LEU A 8 23.55 -5.18 16.12
N MET A 9 22.68 -4.63 16.98
CA MET A 9 23.08 -3.65 17.99
C MET A 9 24.15 -4.21 18.93
N LYS A 10 24.03 -5.48 19.35
CA LYS A 10 25.06 -6.14 20.17
C LYS A 10 26.38 -6.34 19.44
N GLU A 11 26.33 -6.64 18.14
CA GLU A 11 27.53 -6.86 17.33
C GLU A 11 28.35 -5.58 17.17
N PHE A 12 27.68 -4.42 17.10
CA PHE A 12 28.31 -3.11 16.93
C PHE A 12 28.38 -2.29 18.22
N ASP A 13 28.10 -2.90 19.38
CA ASP A 13 28.17 -2.22 20.67
C ASP A 13 29.60 -1.72 20.95
N GLY A 14 29.73 -0.42 21.25
CA GLY A 14 31.03 0.22 21.47
C GLY A 14 31.90 0.39 20.22
N HIS A 15 31.37 0.19 19.00
CA HIS A 15 32.12 0.42 17.77
C HIS A 15 32.48 1.91 17.61
N ALA A 16 33.73 2.21 17.23
CA ALA A 16 34.26 3.58 17.25
C ALA A 16 33.61 4.52 16.21
N SER A 17 33.12 3.97 15.10
CA SER A 17 32.63 4.74 13.94
C SER A 17 31.26 4.32 13.42
N VAL A 18 30.59 3.36 14.07
CA VAL A 18 29.31 2.83 13.61
C VAL A 18 28.35 2.80 14.79
N LEU A 19 27.21 3.46 14.63
CA LEU A 19 26.11 3.44 15.58
C LEU A 19 24.94 2.70 14.97
N ILE A 20 24.43 1.70 15.68
CA ILE A 20 23.15 1.05 15.38
C ILE A 20 22.20 1.43 16.50
N ALA A 21 21.12 2.13 16.16
CA ALA A 21 20.14 2.61 17.12
C ALA A 21 18.72 2.44 16.59
N ASP A 22 17.76 2.29 17.49
CA ASP A 22 16.34 2.43 17.20
C ASP A 22 15.79 3.74 17.77
N VAL A 23 14.78 4.29 17.08
CA VAL A 23 14.09 5.52 17.47
C VAL A 23 12.60 5.21 17.55
N ASP A 24 11.96 5.57 18.66
CA ASP A 24 10.51 5.48 18.80
C ASP A 24 9.84 6.71 18.17
N CYS A 25 9.41 6.54 16.93
CA CYS A 25 8.69 7.56 16.17
C CYS A 25 7.25 7.81 16.64
N THR A 26 6.74 7.05 17.62
CA THR A 26 5.38 7.22 18.15
C THR A 26 5.31 8.16 19.35
N THR A 27 6.46 8.49 19.95
CA THR A 27 6.57 9.34 21.14
C THR A 27 7.59 10.46 20.92
N GLU A 28 8.65 10.51 21.72
CA GLU A 28 9.68 11.56 21.75
C GLU A 28 10.45 11.67 20.42
N GLY A 29 10.55 10.58 19.65
CA GLY A 29 11.30 10.53 18.38
C GLY A 29 10.53 11.02 17.16
N LYS A 30 9.26 11.44 17.31
CA LYS A 30 8.39 11.79 16.16
C LYS A 30 9.00 12.85 15.25
N SER A 31 9.53 13.95 15.80
CA SER A 31 10.11 15.04 14.98
C SER A 31 11.28 14.54 14.13
N LEU A 32 12.19 13.77 14.73
CA LEU A 32 13.33 13.20 14.02
C LEU A 32 12.88 12.24 12.90
N CYS A 33 11.84 11.45 13.14
CA CYS A 33 11.31 10.53 12.14
C CYS A 33 10.62 11.29 10.99
N ASP A 34 9.86 12.34 11.30
CA ASP A 34 9.22 13.21 10.31
C ASP A 34 10.29 13.92 9.45
N GLU A 35 11.30 14.52 10.08
CA GLU A 35 12.45 15.18 9.40
C GLU A 35 13.26 14.20 8.56
N SER A 36 13.41 12.96 9.03
CA SER A 36 14.06 11.88 8.27
C SER A 36 13.19 11.33 7.13
N GLY A 37 11.94 11.78 6.98
CA GLY A 37 11.00 11.30 5.96
C GLY A 37 10.54 9.85 6.19
N VAL A 38 10.36 9.45 7.45
CA VAL A 38 9.83 8.12 7.80
C VAL A 38 8.31 8.12 7.68
N GLN A 39 7.80 7.50 6.62
CA GLN A 39 6.36 7.45 6.31
C GLN A 39 5.65 6.18 6.84
N GLY A 40 6.39 5.25 7.44
CA GLY A 40 5.80 4.01 7.95
C GLY A 40 6.81 3.12 8.67
N PHE A 41 6.30 2.23 9.52
CA PHE A 41 7.14 1.40 10.40
C PHE A 41 7.09 -0.09 10.01
N PRO A 42 8.22 -0.83 10.11
CA PRO A 42 9.56 -0.35 10.41
C PRO A 42 10.32 0.17 9.16
N THR A 43 10.94 1.33 9.26
CA THR A 43 11.87 1.88 8.25
C THR A 43 13.30 1.85 8.78
N ILE A 44 14.25 1.43 7.95
CA ILE A 44 15.68 1.45 8.27
C ILE A 44 16.33 2.48 7.35
N LYS A 45 17.12 3.37 7.95
CA LYS A 45 17.95 4.35 7.23
C LYS A 45 19.40 4.21 7.67
N TYR A 46 20.33 4.66 6.83
CA TYR A 46 21.76 4.59 7.06
C TYR A 46 22.50 5.75 6.39
N GLY A 47 23.68 6.11 6.91
CA GLY A 47 24.52 7.17 6.33
C GLY A 47 24.84 8.27 7.33
N ASP A 48 25.12 9.46 6.81
CA ASP A 48 25.31 10.66 7.62
C ASP A 48 23.97 11.12 8.23
N PRO A 49 23.93 11.61 9.47
CA PRO A 49 22.70 12.12 10.08
C PRO A 49 21.96 13.18 9.24
N ASN A 50 22.67 13.94 8.40
CA ASN A 50 22.09 14.97 7.52
C ASN A 50 21.85 14.48 6.08
N ASP A 51 22.28 13.27 5.72
CA ASP A 51 22.10 12.66 4.39
C ASP A 51 21.75 11.17 4.51
N MET A 52 20.71 10.88 5.29
CA MET A 52 20.25 9.52 5.56
C MET A 52 19.62 8.87 4.32
N GLN A 53 20.16 7.72 3.94
CA GLN A 53 19.69 6.92 2.81
C GLN A 53 18.74 5.80 3.26
N ASP A 54 17.81 5.43 2.38
CA ASP A 54 16.89 4.32 2.64
C ASP A 54 17.58 2.96 2.48
N TYR A 55 17.48 2.11 3.50
CA TYR A 55 17.89 0.71 3.38
C TYR A 55 16.81 -0.13 2.69
N LYS A 56 17.17 -0.78 1.58
CA LYS A 56 16.27 -1.65 0.80
C LYS A 56 16.72 -3.12 0.76
N GLY A 57 17.68 -3.52 1.60
CA GLY A 57 18.21 -4.89 1.66
C GLY A 57 17.38 -5.85 2.51
N GLY A 58 17.91 -7.07 2.69
CA GLY A 58 17.30 -8.11 3.53
C GLY A 58 17.26 -7.73 5.01
N ARG A 59 16.20 -8.13 5.72
CA ARG A 59 15.96 -7.72 7.13
C ARG A 59 16.20 -8.84 8.15
N ASP A 60 16.82 -9.92 7.71
CA ASP A 60 17.38 -10.97 8.58
C ASP A 60 18.74 -10.53 9.14
N ALA A 61 19.20 -11.24 10.17
CA ALA A 61 20.42 -10.86 10.90
C ALA A 61 21.67 -10.91 10.00
N ASP A 62 21.77 -11.88 9.11
CA ASP A 62 22.93 -12.06 8.25
C ASP A 62 23.02 -10.95 7.20
N ALA A 63 21.89 -10.62 6.55
CA ALA A 63 21.82 -9.53 5.57
C ALA A 63 22.14 -8.17 6.20
N LEU A 64 21.61 -7.90 7.40
CA LEU A 64 21.87 -6.66 8.13
C LEU A 64 23.33 -6.57 8.60
N SER A 65 23.88 -7.64 9.18
CA SER A 65 25.27 -7.69 9.64
C SER A 65 26.24 -7.51 8.48
N LYS A 66 26.00 -8.20 7.36
CA LYS A 66 26.80 -8.05 6.14
C LYS A 66 26.76 -6.62 5.63
N PHE A 67 25.57 -6.05 5.50
CA PHE A 67 25.43 -4.67 5.04
C PHE A 67 26.17 -3.70 5.96
N ALA A 68 25.98 -3.84 7.27
CA ALA A 68 26.61 -2.98 8.26
C ALA A 68 28.14 -3.01 8.16
N LYS A 69 28.74 -4.19 8.01
CA LYS A 69 30.20 -4.37 7.86
C LYS A 69 30.75 -3.80 6.56
N GLU A 70 29.99 -3.88 5.47
CA GLU A 70 30.45 -3.48 4.14
C GLU A 70 30.20 -2.00 3.83
N ASN A 71 29.20 -1.38 4.49
CA ASN A 71 28.67 -0.07 4.08
C ASN A 71 28.63 0.98 5.19
N LEU A 72 28.81 0.60 6.47
CA LEU A 72 28.85 1.54 7.58
C LEU A 72 30.30 1.80 8.01
N GLY A 73 30.54 3.01 8.49
CA GLY A 73 31.86 3.54 8.83
C GLY A 73 31.99 4.96 8.28
N PRO A 74 33.23 5.50 8.19
CA PRO A 74 33.46 6.75 7.48
C PRO A 74 32.86 6.68 6.08
N SER A 75 31.90 7.56 5.81
CA SER A 75 31.21 7.64 4.53
C SER A 75 31.68 8.85 3.76
N CYS A 76 31.52 8.81 2.43
CA CYS A 76 31.70 9.98 1.58
C CYS A 76 30.93 11.18 2.15
N GLY A 77 31.63 12.29 2.37
CA GLY A 77 31.11 13.52 2.93
C GLY A 77 32.18 14.61 2.94
N PRO A 78 31.86 15.83 3.42
CA PRO A 78 32.80 16.95 3.41
C PRO A 78 34.09 16.70 4.22
N GLU A 79 34.04 15.83 5.24
CA GLU A 79 35.20 15.46 6.05
C GLU A 79 36.00 14.27 5.48
N HIS A 80 35.43 13.52 4.52
CA HIS A 80 35.98 12.30 3.95
C HIS A 80 35.82 12.26 2.42
N LEU A 81 36.30 13.31 1.75
CA LEU A 81 36.21 13.45 0.29
C LEU A 81 36.97 12.36 -0.50
N ASP A 82 37.94 11.70 0.14
CA ASP A 82 38.69 10.58 -0.41
C ASP A 82 37.83 9.31 -0.59
N LEU A 83 36.74 9.21 0.16
CA LEU A 83 35.77 8.11 0.06
C LEU A 83 34.66 8.39 -0.99
N CYS A 84 34.69 9.57 -1.61
CA CYS A 84 33.71 9.98 -2.61
C CYS A 84 34.13 9.60 -4.04
N ALA A 85 33.14 9.19 -4.84
CA ALA A 85 33.30 9.15 -6.29
C ALA A 85 33.55 10.57 -6.86
N SER A 86 34.21 10.67 -8.01
CA SER A 86 34.60 11.95 -8.64
C SER A 86 33.44 12.93 -8.75
N ASP A 87 32.27 12.43 -9.14
CA ASP A 87 31.11 13.27 -9.42
C ASP A 87 30.52 13.84 -8.13
N LYS A 88 30.43 13.02 -7.08
CA LYS A 88 29.99 13.46 -5.75
C LYS A 88 30.98 14.43 -5.14
N LYS A 89 32.29 14.15 -5.26
CA LYS A 89 33.33 15.05 -4.79
C LYS A 89 33.21 16.43 -5.44
N LYS A 90 33.01 16.47 -6.75
CA LYS A 90 32.80 17.73 -7.48
C LYS A 90 31.57 18.49 -6.97
N GLN A 91 30.46 17.80 -6.72
CA GLN A 91 29.27 18.42 -6.14
C GLN A 91 29.54 18.99 -4.74
N ILE A 92 30.26 18.25 -3.89
CA ILE A 92 30.62 18.73 -2.56
C ILE A 92 31.53 19.96 -2.66
N ASP A 93 32.54 19.94 -3.55
CA ASP A 93 33.43 21.09 -3.78
C ASP A 93 32.64 22.32 -4.29
N GLU A 94 31.66 22.12 -5.16
CA GLU A 94 30.75 23.17 -5.64
C GLU A 94 29.92 23.76 -4.48
N PHE A 95 29.37 22.93 -3.58
CA PHE A 95 28.62 23.40 -2.41
C PHE A 95 29.49 24.08 -1.36
N LEU A 96 30.71 23.58 -1.11
CA LEU A 96 31.67 24.18 -0.19
C LEU A 96 32.16 25.55 -0.66
N ALA A 97 32.11 25.82 -1.97
CA ALA A 97 32.48 27.11 -2.54
C ALA A 97 31.37 28.18 -2.41
N LEU A 98 30.15 27.81 -2.00
CA LEU A 98 29.03 28.75 -1.84
C LEU A 98 29.08 29.44 -0.46
N PRO A 99 28.65 30.72 -0.38
CA PRO A 99 28.32 31.35 0.90
C PRO A 99 27.23 30.57 1.64
N ILE A 100 27.33 30.50 2.97
CA ILE A 100 26.35 29.80 3.82
C ILE A 100 24.91 30.26 3.54
N LEU A 101 24.70 31.57 3.31
CA LEU A 101 23.38 32.13 3.00
C LEU A 101 22.80 31.58 1.68
N ASP A 102 23.63 31.39 0.66
CA ASP A 102 23.19 30.84 -0.61
C ASP A 102 22.87 29.35 -0.47
N LEU A 103 23.70 28.61 0.28
CA LEU A 103 23.45 27.21 0.59
C LEU A 103 22.15 27.02 1.39
N GLU A 104 21.90 27.85 2.41
CA GLU A 104 20.66 27.87 3.18
C GLU A 104 19.43 28.17 2.30
N GLY A 105 19.55 29.14 1.39
CA GLY A 105 18.50 29.43 0.41
C GLY A 105 18.19 28.25 -0.51
N MET A 106 19.22 27.51 -0.93
CA MET A 106 19.07 26.29 -1.73
C MET A 106 18.41 25.15 -0.94
N ILE A 107 18.81 24.93 0.31
CA ILE A 107 18.24 23.92 1.21
C ILE A 107 16.75 24.21 1.43
N ASN A 108 16.41 25.42 1.88
CA ASN A 108 15.01 25.83 2.12
C ASN A 108 14.14 25.67 0.87
N LYS A 109 14.66 26.00 -0.31
CA LYS A 109 13.94 25.81 -1.57
C LYS A 109 13.68 24.33 -1.85
N LYS A 110 14.67 23.45 -1.63
CA LYS A 110 14.55 22.01 -1.87
C LYS A 110 13.62 21.34 -0.86
N GLU A 111 13.68 21.74 0.40
CA GLU A 111 12.74 21.31 1.43
C GLU A 111 11.31 21.76 1.13
N TYR A 112 11.13 23.00 0.66
CA TYR A 112 9.83 23.48 0.21
C TYR A 112 9.29 22.68 -0.99
N GLU A 113 10.14 22.39 -1.98
CA GLU A 113 9.79 21.54 -3.12
C GLU A 113 9.37 20.14 -2.65
N SER A 114 10.09 19.54 -1.69
CA SER A 114 9.75 18.24 -1.11
C SER A 114 8.40 18.28 -0.37
N ALA A 115 8.21 19.24 0.53
CA ALA A 115 6.97 19.39 1.29
C ALA A 115 5.76 19.68 0.38
N LYS A 116 5.97 20.30 -0.78
CA LYS A 116 4.94 20.47 -1.79
C LYS A 116 4.56 19.15 -2.44
N VAL A 117 5.53 18.30 -2.80
CA VAL A 117 5.26 16.98 -3.38
C VAL A 117 4.41 16.12 -2.44
N ASP A 118 4.69 16.16 -1.13
CA ASP A 118 3.89 15.43 -0.13
C ASP A 118 2.45 15.97 -0.05
N LYS A 119 2.27 17.29 -0.05
CA LYS A 119 0.93 17.91 -0.06
C LYS A 119 0.15 17.57 -1.32
N ASP A 120 0.80 17.60 -2.49
CA ASP A 120 0.17 17.28 -3.77
C ASP A 120 -0.31 15.81 -3.78
N LEU A 121 0.46 14.89 -3.16
CA LEU A 121 0.06 13.49 -2.97
C LEU A 121 -1.14 13.36 -2.02
N ASP A 122 -1.14 14.06 -0.89
CA ASP A 122 -2.26 14.05 0.07
C ASP A 122 -3.56 14.56 -0.55
N GLU A 123 -3.49 15.64 -1.34
CA GLU A 123 -4.64 16.17 -2.08
C GLU A 123 -5.17 15.16 -3.11
N LEU A 124 -4.26 14.50 -3.83
CA LEU A 124 -4.61 13.45 -4.77
C LEU A 124 -5.30 12.26 -4.07
N LEU A 125 -4.78 11.82 -2.91
CA LEU A 125 -5.35 10.72 -2.13
C LEU A 125 -6.76 11.05 -1.63
N LYS A 126 -6.98 12.27 -1.11
CA LYS A 126 -8.31 12.74 -0.68
C LYS A 126 -9.31 12.75 -1.83
N SER A 127 -8.90 13.26 -3.00
CA SER A 127 -9.73 13.26 -4.21
C SER A 127 -10.08 11.82 -4.65
N LEU A 128 -9.10 10.93 -4.65
CA LEU A 128 -9.29 9.54 -5.05
C LEU A 128 -10.25 8.80 -4.11
N GLN A 129 -10.13 9.03 -2.79
CA GLN A 129 -11.04 8.45 -1.81
C GLN A 129 -12.48 8.91 -2.02
N ALA A 130 -12.71 10.21 -2.25
CA ALA A 130 -14.04 10.75 -2.54
C ALA A 130 -14.64 10.14 -3.82
N GLN A 131 -13.83 9.96 -4.87
CA GLN A 131 -14.26 9.31 -6.11
C GLN A 131 -14.62 7.84 -5.88
N TYR A 132 -13.86 7.12 -5.06
CA TYR A 132 -14.14 5.73 -4.72
C TYR A 132 -15.46 5.57 -3.96
N GLU A 133 -15.71 6.40 -2.95
CA GLU A 133 -16.95 6.41 -2.17
C GLU A 133 -18.17 6.77 -3.06
N ALA A 134 -18.04 7.80 -3.90
CA ALA A 134 -19.11 8.17 -4.84
C ALA A 134 -19.38 7.07 -5.88
N GLY A 135 -18.31 6.50 -6.45
CA GLY A 135 -18.40 5.43 -7.44
C GLY A 135 -19.02 4.15 -6.88
N THR A 136 -18.65 3.76 -5.66
CA THR A 136 -19.24 2.58 -4.99
C THR A 136 -20.71 2.77 -4.69
N LYS A 137 -21.10 3.92 -4.14
CA LYS A 137 -22.51 4.25 -3.90
C LYS A 137 -23.33 4.25 -5.19
N ALA A 138 -22.84 4.90 -6.23
CA ALA A 138 -23.51 4.94 -7.53
C ALA A 138 -23.65 3.54 -8.15
N LYS A 139 -22.62 2.70 -8.03
CA LYS A 139 -22.65 1.29 -8.48
C LYS A 139 -23.70 0.48 -7.71
N ASP A 140 -23.78 0.63 -6.39
CA ASP A 140 -24.74 -0.11 -5.57
C ASP A 140 -26.18 0.34 -5.83
N THR A 141 -26.44 1.65 -5.96
CA THR A 141 -27.74 2.19 -6.38
C THR A 141 -28.16 1.64 -7.74
N LYS A 142 -27.29 1.71 -8.77
CA LYS A 142 -27.62 1.18 -10.10
C LYS A 142 -27.85 -0.33 -10.08
N LYS A 143 -27.11 -1.09 -9.27
CA LYS A 143 -27.35 -2.54 -9.13
C LYS A 143 -28.72 -2.81 -8.53
N GLU A 144 -29.17 -2.01 -7.58
CA GLU A 144 -30.48 -2.16 -6.98
C GLU A 144 -31.59 -1.80 -7.98
N GLU A 145 -31.46 -0.67 -8.68
CA GLU A 145 -32.37 -0.29 -9.78
C GLU A 145 -32.46 -1.40 -10.84
N ILE A 146 -31.34 -2.03 -11.20
CA ILE A 146 -31.31 -3.14 -12.15
C ILE A 146 -32.07 -4.37 -11.59
N LYS A 147 -31.94 -4.68 -10.29
CA LYS A 147 -32.71 -5.77 -9.68
C LYS A 147 -34.21 -5.45 -9.65
N GLU A 148 -34.55 -4.22 -9.24
CA GLU A 148 -35.92 -3.71 -9.13
C GLU A 148 -36.61 -3.56 -10.50
N SER A 149 -35.85 -3.36 -11.59
CA SER A 149 -36.36 -3.30 -12.97
C SER A 149 -37.08 -4.58 -13.43
N GLY A 150 -37.13 -5.62 -12.59
CA GLY A 150 -37.69 -6.91 -12.92
C GLY A 150 -36.75 -7.75 -13.77
N LEU A 151 -35.44 -7.47 -13.79
CA LEU A 151 -34.46 -8.28 -14.52
C LEU A 151 -34.57 -9.78 -14.19
N GLY A 152 -34.83 -10.11 -12.92
CA GLY A 152 -35.09 -11.48 -12.50
C GLY A 152 -36.32 -12.08 -13.18
N LEU A 153 -37.42 -11.33 -13.24
CA LEU A 153 -38.64 -11.74 -13.91
C LEU A 153 -38.44 -11.87 -15.43
N MET A 154 -37.75 -10.92 -16.06
CA MET A 154 -37.39 -10.99 -17.48
C MET A 154 -36.60 -12.27 -17.79
N LYS A 155 -35.62 -12.62 -16.95
CA LYS A 155 -34.86 -13.88 -17.06
C LYS A 155 -35.76 -15.10 -16.88
N SER A 156 -36.66 -15.10 -15.91
CA SER A 156 -37.63 -16.19 -15.68
C SER A 156 -38.58 -16.40 -16.87
N VAL A 157 -39.12 -15.32 -17.44
CA VAL A 157 -39.97 -15.37 -18.64
C VAL A 157 -39.20 -15.91 -19.85
N GLN A 158 -37.95 -15.47 -20.04
CA GLN A 158 -37.09 -15.99 -21.11
C GLN A 158 -36.84 -17.50 -20.95
N ALA A 159 -36.57 -17.97 -19.73
CA ALA A 159 -36.37 -19.40 -19.44
C ALA A 159 -37.63 -20.23 -19.70
N TYR A 160 -38.80 -19.73 -19.32
CA TYR A 160 -40.09 -20.36 -19.64
C TYR A 160 -40.29 -20.50 -21.15
N ARG A 161 -40.15 -19.41 -21.91
CA ARG A 161 -40.34 -19.40 -23.37
C ARG A 161 -39.38 -20.33 -24.12
N LYS A 162 -38.13 -20.48 -23.63
CA LYS A 162 -37.16 -21.43 -24.21
C LYS A 162 -37.60 -22.88 -23.99
N ARG A 163 -38.05 -23.23 -22.78
CA ARG A 163 -38.57 -24.57 -22.47
C ARG A 163 -39.80 -24.89 -23.33
N ASP A 164 -40.75 -23.96 -23.41
CA ASP A 164 -42.01 -24.15 -24.14
C ASP A 164 -41.81 -24.38 -25.65
N LYS A 165 -40.84 -23.68 -26.26
CA LYS A 165 -40.43 -23.95 -27.65
C LYS A 165 -39.76 -25.31 -27.84
N THR A 166 -39.07 -25.82 -26.82
CA THR A 166 -38.40 -27.12 -26.87
C THR A 166 -39.41 -28.25 -26.71
N THR A 167 -40.43 -28.07 -25.86
CA THR A 167 -41.56 -29.00 -25.75
C THR A 167 -42.42 -28.99 -27.01
N ASN A 168 -42.74 -27.83 -27.59
CA ASN A 168 -43.52 -27.74 -28.83
C ASN A 168 -42.76 -28.19 -30.09
N ALA A 169 -41.42 -28.14 -30.09
CA ALA A 169 -40.61 -28.77 -31.12
C ALA A 169 -40.52 -30.31 -30.96
N ALA A 170 -40.70 -30.83 -29.74
CA ALA A 170 -40.75 -32.26 -29.45
C ALA A 170 -42.16 -32.87 -29.59
N THR A 171 -43.24 -32.09 -29.44
CA THR A 171 -44.64 -32.54 -29.60
C THR A 171 -45.21 -32.33 -31.00
N GLY A 172 -44.35 -32.19 -32.01
CA GLY A 172 -44.70 -32.45 -33.41
C GLY A 172 -45.04 -33.91 -33.72
N SER A 173 -45.23 -34.77 -32.72
CA SER A 173 -45.86 -36.08 -32.86
C SER A 173 -46.50 -36.54 -31.54
N GLY A 174 -47.83 -36.66 -31.54
CA GLY A 174 -48.52 -37.74 -30.82
C GLY A 174 -48.88 -37.56 -29.33
N THR A 175 -50.14 -37.16 -29.11
CA THR A 175 -51.10 -37.74 -28.15
C THR A 175 -51.03 -37.38 -26.65
N THR A 176 -52.20 -36.94 -26.19
CA THR A 176 -52.67 -36.71 -24.83
C THR A 176 -52.23 -37.72 -23.77
N ASN A 177 -51.96 -37.24 -22.56
CA ASN A 177 -52.60 -37.85 -21.39
C ASN A 177 -52.75 -36.90 -20.21
N ASN A 178 -53.94 -36.96 -19.62
CA ASN A 178 -54.26 -36.43 -18.31
C ASN A 178 -53.40 -37.12 -17.26
N ASN A 179 -52.84 -36.36 -16.32
CA ASN A 179 -52.73 -36.84 -14.95
C ASN A 179 -52.94 -35.70 -13.97
N HIS A 180 -54.05 -35.85 -13.25
CA HIS A 180 -54.33 -35.23 -11.99
C HIS A 180 -53.38 -35.87 -10.98
N ASP A 181 -52.46 -35.10 -10.40
CA ASP A 181 -51.80 -35.53 -9.17
C ASP A 181 -51.67 -34.36 -8.20
N LYS A 182 -52.22 -34.56 -7.02
CA LYS A 182 -52.17 -33.65 -5.87
C LYS A 182 -51.13 -34.20 -4.92
N THR A 183 -50.57 -33.28 -4.12
CA THR A 183 -49.71 -33.50 -2.93
C THR A 183 -48.23 -33.69 -3.28
N THR A 184 -47.24 -33.06 -2.64
CA THR A 184 -47.07 -32.56 -1.26
C THR A 184 -46.07 -31.39 -1.21
N ASN A 185 -46.23 -30.52 -0.21
CA ASN A 185 -45.25 -29.51 0.25
C ASN A 185 -43.89 -30.13 0.59
N ALA A 186 -42.81 -29.41 0.27
CA ALA A 186 -41.58 -29.39 1.06
C ALA A 186 -40.85 -28.05 0.83
N ALA A 187 -41.15 -27.09 1.72
CA ALA A 187 -40.27 -25.97 2.00
C ALA A 187 -39.08 -26.48 2.83
N THR A 188 -37.86 -26.22 2.38
CA THR A 188 -36.57 -26.11 3.12
C THR A 188 -35.52 -25.97 2.02
N GLY A 189 -34.94 -24.81 1.75
CA GLY A 189 -33.92 -24.19 2.59
C GLY A 189 -32.85 -23.62 1.64
N TRP A 190 -33.05 -22.40 1.18
CA TRP A 190 -31.97 -21.59 0.60
C TRP A 190 -31.11 -21.12 1.78
N MET A 191 -30.04 -21.87 2.09
CA MET A 191 -28.99 -21.33 2.93
C MET A 191 -28.32 -20.19 2.15
N GLY A 192 -28.60 -18.98 2.58
CA GLY A 192 -27.81 -17.80 2.25
C GLY A 192 -26.37 -18.02 2.70
N GLY A 193 -25.50 -18.29 1.74
CA GLY A 193 -24.07 -18.16 1.89
C GLY A 193 -23.72 -16.69 1.91
N TRP A 194 -23.41 -16.20 3.11
CA TRP A 194 -22.78 -14.91 3.36
C TRP A 194 -21.59 -14.69 2.44
N LEU A 195 -21.61 -13.62 1.63
CA LEU A 195 -20.40 -12.94 1.19
C LEU A 195 -20.23 -11.69 2.03
N ALA A 196 -19.89 -11.93 3.30
CA ALA A 196 -19.21 -10.94 4.11
C ALA A 196 -17.74 -10.88 3.66
N GLY A 197 -17.27 -9.67 3.40
CA GLY A 197 -15.86 -9.30 3.57
C GLY A 197 -14.85 -9.88 2.59
N PHE A 198 -14.57 -9.14 1.52
CA PHE A 198 -13.21 -9.01 1.00
C PHE A 198 -12.94 -7.54 0.67
N LEU A 199 -12.78 -6.75 1.75
CA LEU A 199 -11.94 -5.57 1.71
C LEU A 199 -10.51 -6.05 1.96
N PRO A 200 -9.52 -5.70 1.11
CA PRO A 200 -8.12 -5.92 1.41
C PRO A 200 -7.74 -5.24 2.73
N SER A 201 -7.00 -5.97 3.56
CA SER A 201 -6.62 -5.61 4.94
C SER A 201 -5.67 -4.40 5.10
N TRP A 202 -5.51 -3.55 4.07
CA TRP A 202 -4.49 -2.49 4.04
C TRP A 202 -5.02 -1.04 4.17
N VAL A 203 -6.31 -0.84 4.46
CA VAL A 203 -6.93 0.52 4.59
C VAL A 203 -7.47 0.80 5.99
N LYS A 204 -7.06 0.03 7.00
CA LYS A 204 -7.41 0.30 8.40
C LYS A 204 -6.16 0.28 9.27
N ASN A 205 -5.37 1.33 9.19
CA ASN A 205 -4.61 1.87 10.31
C ASN A 205 -4.15 3.29 9.95
N GLU A 206 -4.16 4.16 10.97
CA GLU A 206 -3.83 5.59 10.99
C GLU A 206 -5.03 6.56 10.99
N LEU A 207 -5.74 6.53 12.12
CA LEU A 207 -6.19 7.71 12.86
C LEU A 207 -5.76 7.54 14.32
#